data_AF-A0A086AEG7-F1
#
_entry.id   AF-A0A086AEG7-F1
#
_cell.length_a   1.000
_cell.length_b   1.000
_cell.length_c   1.000
_cell.angle_alpha   90.00
_cell.angle_beta   90.00
_cell.angle_gamma   90.00
#
_symmetry.space_group_name_H-M   'P 1'
#
loop_
_entity.id
_entity.type
_entity.pdbx_description
1 polymer ?
#
loop_
_entity_poly.entity_id
_entity_poly.type
_entity_poly.pdbx_seq_one_letter_code
_entity_poly.pdbx_strand_id
1 'polypeptide(L)'
;MELFNSQGQNVTKSPVLLVTKAIGSLIVSTSLDVEALTTEQISIEVEKLTGNLQITKGFMSLADFIYLTTFNGDAVTADTNYKTTAECEICEDGAIFLNEKDVIKIQLTGLKTDETYVLNGIEMPQTSEKTLSFENKSMASDEKNKVFDIYHCDLALLDNSNTIEEVSYTYLNDVVVRYTLHELRVLSRSVDPVAYVKQDGMVKSGFGAKLQLPLFGVRSVEIRKAQGSIVNLLTRLEA
;
A
#
# COMPACT_ATOMS: atom_id res chain seq x y z
N MET A 1 -11.56 -7.89 14.96
CA MET A 1 -11.62 -7.09 16.20
C MET A 1 -11.69 -5.62 15.83
N GLU A 2 -12.71 -4.86 16.27
CA GLU A 2 -12.78 -3.42 15.99
C GLU A 2 -11.68 -2.66 16.76
N LEU A 3 -10.94 -1.82 16.05
CA LEU A 3 -9.86 -0.99 16.58
C LEU A 3 -10.24 0.49 16.61
N PHE A 4 -11.00 0.93 15.61
CA PHE A 4 -11.41 2.32 15.45
C PHE A 4 -12.67 2.41 14.60
N ASN A 5 -13.55 3.34 14.95
CA ASN A 5 -14.75 3.67 14.20
C ASN A 5 -15.05 5.17 14.36
N SER A 6 -15.02 5.92 13.25
CA SER A 6 -15.29 7.36 13.25
C SER A 6 -16.76 7.71 13.04
N GLN A 7 -17.67 6.74 12.92
CA GLN A 7 -19.06 7.00 12.62
C GLN A 7 -19.68 7.96 13.64
N GLY A 8 -20.27 9.06 13.15
CA GLY A 8 -20.86 10.11 13.99
C GLY A 8 -19.85 10.99 14.72
N GLN A 9 -18.56 10.92 14.37
CA GLN A 9 -17.49 11.71 14.98
C GLN A 9 -16.85 12.66 13.95
N ASN A 10 -16.66 13.93 14.34
CA ASN A 10 -15.96 14.93 13.52
C ASN A 10 -14.45 14.89 13.81
N VAL A 11 -13.77 13.85 13.34
CA VAL A 11 -12.34 13.62 13.63
C VAL A 11 -11.49 13.77 12.37
N THR A 12 -10.34 14.43 12.50
CA THR A 12 -9.31 14.54 11.44
C THR A 12 -8.13 13.61 11.65
N LYS A 13 -8.09 12.92 12.79
CA LYS A 13 -7.08 11.93 13.17
C LYS A 13 -7.65 10.93 14.18
N SER A 14 -7.17 9.70 14.15
CA SER A 14 -7.45 8.73 15.22
C SER A 14 -6.52 9.00 16.42
N PRO A 15 -6.87 8.51 17.62
CA PRO A 15 -5.86 8.27 18.66
C PRO A 15 -4.81 7.26 18.14
N VAL A 16 -3.67 7.16 18.84
CA VAL A 16 -2.74 6.04 18.62
C VAL A 16 -3.40 4.79 19.19
N LEU A 17 -3.73 3.86 18.30
CA LEU A 17 -4.35 2.59 18.64
C LEU A 17 -3.26 1.63 19.09
N LEU A 18 -3.38 1.11 20.30
CA LEU A 18 -2.45 0.15 20.88
C LEU A 18 -3.06 -1.24 20.80
N VAL A 19 -2.49 -2.10 19.96
CA VAL A 19 -2.98 -3.46 19.72
C VAL A 19 -1.99 -4.46 20.31
N THR A 20 -2.43 -5.14 21.38
CA THR A 20 -1.64 -6.16 22.08
C THR A 20 -1.95 -7.58 21.62
N LYS A 21 -2.94 -7.74 20.74
CA LYS A 21 -3.24 -9.02 20.11
C LYS A 21 -2.47 -9.16 18.81
N ALA A 22 -2.00 -10.38 18.54
CA ALA A 22 -1.37 -10.72 17.27
C ALA A 22 -2.41 -10.62 16.14
N ILE A 23 -2.17 -9.75 15.16
CA ILE A 23 -2.98 -9.61 13.95
C ILE A 23 -2.09 -9.75 12.71
N GLY A 24 -2.62 -10.34 11.64
CA GLY A 24 -1.91 -10.51 10.36
C GLY A 24 -2.34 -9.49 9.29
N SER A 25 -3.58 -9.02 9.40
CA SER A 25 -4.18 -8.08 8.46
C SER A 25 -4.99 -7.00 9.17
N LEU A 26 -5.13 -5.86 8.49
CA LEU A 26 -6.07 -4.80 8.83
C LEU A 26 -7.20 -4.75 7.81
N ILE A 27 -8.44 -4.75 8.27
CA ILE A 27 -9.56 -4.36 7.43
C ILE A 27 -9.70 -2.85 7.51
N VAL A 28 -9.60 -2.18 6.37
CA VAL A 28 -9.88 -0.74 6.22
C VAL A 28 -11.22 -0.60 5.52
N SER A 29 -12.20 0.01 6.17
CA SER A 29 -13.50 0.33 5.58
C SER A 29 -13.80 1.82 5.63
N THR A 30 -14.32 2.38 4.53
CA THR A 30 -14.60 3.82 4.43
C THR A 30 -15.84 4.13 3.60
N SER A 31 -16.52 5.24 3.89
CA SER A 31 -17.62 5.77 3.06
C SER A 31 -17.17 6.42 1.75
N LEU A 32 -15.86 6.57 1.54
CA LEU A 32 -15.25 7.04 0.29
C LEU A 32 -14.89 5.88 -0.66
N ASP A 33 -14.98 6.15 -1.96
CA ASP A 33 -14.28 5.34 -2.96
C ASP A 33 -12.77 5.41 -2.71
N VAL A 34 -12.03 4.34 -3.02
CA VAL A 34 -10.59 4.25 -2.71
C VAL A 34 -9.78 5.35 -3.42
N GLU A 35 -10.20 5.74 -4.62
CA GLU A 35 -9.60 6.84 -5.40
C GLU A 35 -9.90 8.24 -4.81
N ALA A 36 -10.89 8.34 -3.91
CA ALA A 36 -11.23 9.56 -3.21
C ALA A 36 -10.50 9.71 -1.86
N LEU A 37 -9.69 8.73 -1.46
CA LEU A 37 -8.74 8.83 -0.35
C LEU A 37 -7.53 9.65 -0.78
N THR A 38 -7.55 10.94 -0.48
CA THR A 38 -6.60 11.93 -1.02
C THR A 38 -5.74 12.58 0.06
N THR A 39 -6.24 12.65 1.29
CA THR A 39 -5.56 13.31 2.42
C THR A 39 -5.26 12.32 3.54
N GLU A 40 -5.95 11.19 3.53
CA GLU A 40 -5.91 10.16 4.53
C GLU A 40 -4.57 9.43 4.49
N GLN A 41 -3.95 9.31 5.66
CA GLN A 41 -2.67 8.65 5.82
C GLN A 41 -2.72 7.67 6.99
N ILE A 42 -1.90 6.63 6.92
CA ILE A 42 -1.75 5.59 7.92
C ILE A 42 -0.29 5.45 8.34
N SER A 43 -0.08 5.24 9.64
CA SER A 43 1.19 4.84 10.23
C SER A 43 1.00 3.53 10.98
N ILE A 44 1.89 2.55 10.77
CA ILE A 44 1.91 1.26 11.46
C ILE A 44 3.35 0.96 11.89
N GLU A 45 3.54 0.74 13.18
CA GLU A 45 4.81 0.26 13.74
C GLU A 45 4.56 -0.80 14.81
N VAL A 46 5.53 -1.70 14.99
CA VAL A 46 5.56 -2.64 16.12
C VAL A 46 6.63 -2.15 17.08
N GLU A 47 6.20 -1.71 18.25
CA GLU A 47 7.12 -1.39 19.34
C GLU A 47 7.56 -2.70 19.99
N LYS A 48 8.86 -2.97 19.93
CA LYS A 48 9.51 -4.15 20.53
C LYS A 48 10.64 -3.72 21.44
N LEU A 49 10.94 -4.55 22.45
CA LEU A 49 12.11 -4.31 23.32
C LEU A 49 13.44 -4.32 22.57
N THR A 50 13.52 -5.08 21.47
CA THR A 50 14.72 -5.22 20.63
C THR A 50 14.90 -4.10 19.61
N GLY A 51 13.93 -3.19 19.50
CA GLY A 51 13.90 -2.11 18.52
C GLY A 51 12.60 -2.11 17.72
N ASN A 52 12.09 -0.92 17.42
CA ASN A 52 10.82 -0.78 16.71
C ASN A 52 10.94 -1.24 15.26
N LEU A 53 9.92 -1.97 14.79
CA LEU A 53 9.77 -2.34 13.39
C LEU A 53 8.76 -1.39 12.75
N GLN A 54 9.18 -0.67 11.72
CA GLN A 54 8.29 0.19 10.95
C GLN A 54 7.72 -0.59 9.76
N ILE A 55 6.43 -0.90 9.83
CA ILE A 55 5.70 -1.48 8.70
C ILE A 55 5.52 -0.38 7.65
N THR A 56 5.02 0.78 8.07
CA THR A 56 5.06 1.98 7.24
C THR A 56 6.20 2.89 7.72
N LYS A 57 7.04 3.39 6.80
CA LYS A 57 8.08 4.38 7.14
C LYS A 57 7.45 5.74 7.42
N GLY A 58 6.94 5.92 8.63
CA GLY A 58 6.12 7.07 9.04
C GLY A 58 4.70 7.00 8.47
N PHE A 59 4.10 8.15 8.20
CA PHE A 59 2.79 8.23 7.56
C PHE A 59 2.90 8.06 6.04
N MET A 60 2.13 7.13 5.50
CA MET A 60 1.94 6.95 4.06
C MET A 60 0.48 7.15 3.66
N SER A 61 0.22 7.43 2.38
CA SER A 61 -1.14 7.52 1.84
C SER A 61 -1.92 6.23 2.13
N LEU A 62 -3.13 6.37 2.68
CA LEU A 62 -4.00 5.23 2.96
C LEU A 62 -4.41 4.51 1.67
N ALA A 63 -4.64 5.25 0.58
CA ALA A 63 -4.92 4.66 -0.73
C ALA A 63 -3.75 3.81 -1.21
N ASP A 64 -2.52 4.33 -1.12
CA ASP A 64 -1.33 3.61 -1.57
C ASP A 64 -1.06 2.37 -0.72
N PHE A 65 -1.35 2.44 0.59
CA PHE A 65 -1.28 1.28 1.49
C PHE A 65 -2.27 0.20 1.06
N ILE A 66 -3.52 0.56 0.77
CA ILE A 66 -4.54 -0.39 0.25
C ILE A 66 -4.05 -1.01 -1.07
N TYR A 67 -3.55 -0.21 -2.02
CA TYR A 67 -3.09 -0.72 -3.31
C TYR A 67 -1.93 -1.71 -3.16
N LEU A 68 -0.97 -1.44 -2.27
CA LEU A 68 0.19 -2.33 -2.06
C LEU A 68 -0.16 -3.62 -1.32
N THR A 69 -1.25 -3.65 -0.56
CA THR A 69 -1.61 -4.79 0.30
C THR A 69 -2.71 -5.67 -0.30
N THR A 70 -3.41 -5.20 -1.33
CA THR A 70 -4.48 -5.95 -2.03
C THR A 70 -4.02 -6.58 -3.35
N PHE A 71 -2.83 -6.24 -3.86
CA PHE A 71 -2.36 -6.75 -5.14
C PHE A 71 -2.17 -8.27 -5.12
N ASN A 72 -2.71 -8.96 -6.13
CA ASN A 72 -2.60 -10.42 -6.27
C ASN A 72 -3.16 -11.19 -5.05
N GLY A 73 -4.11 -10.57 -4.36
CA GLY A 73 -4.81 -11.12 -3.19
C GLY A 73 -6.29 -10.86 -3.30
N ASP A 74 -6.85 -10.21 -2.28
CA ASP A 74 -8.27 -9.86 -2.24
C ASP A 74 -8.55 -8.54 -2.96
N ALA A 75 -9.59 -8.54 -3.79
CA ALA A 75 -10.07 -7.33 -4.42
C ALA A 75 -10.52 -6.31 -3.35
N VAL A 76 -10.31 -5.02 -3.63
CA VAL A 76 -11.02 -3.98 -2.89
C VAL A 76 -12.51 -4.15 -3.19
N THR A 77 -13.35 -4.15 -2.15
CA THR A 77 -14.80 -4.35 -2.28
C THR A 77 -15.58 -3.18 -1.73
N ALA A 78 -16.90 -3.21 -1.93
CA ALA A 78 -17.84 -2.26 -1.39
C ALA A 78 -19.10 -3.01 -0.94
N ASP A 79 -19.79 -2.45 0.06
CA ASP A 79 -21.08 -2.93 0.52
C ASP A 79 -22.08 -1.77 0.64
N THR A 80 -23.21 -1.97 1.33
CA THR A 80 -24.24 -0.93 1.47
C THR A 80 -23.79 0.24 2.35
N ASN A 81 -22.85 0.01 3.28
CA ASN A 81 -22.38 0.98 4.26
C ASN A 81 -21.05 1.64 3.84
N TYR A 82 -20.18 0.89 3.16
CA TYR A 82 -18.82 1.32 2.82
C TYR A 82 -18.58 1.22 1.31
N LYS A 83 -18.06 2.30 0.73
CA LYS A 83 -17.66 2.33 -0.68
C LYS A 83 -16.31 1.68 -0.91
N THR A 84 -15.50 1.54 0.14
CA THR A 84 -14.22 0.86 0.12
C THR A 84 -14.12 -0.02 1.36
N THR A 85 -13.89 -1.31 1.16
CA THR A 85 -13.49 -2.27 2.17
C THR A 85 -12.33 -3.07 1.60
N ALA A 86 -11.19 -3.05 2.30
CA ALA A 86 -9.98 -3.76 1.88
C ALA A 86 -9.39 -4.53 3.06
N GLU A 87 -9.06 -5.79 2.85
CA GLU A 87 -8.16 -6.53 3.74
C GLU A 87 -6.72 -6.24 3.34
N CYS A 88 -5.98 -5.64 4.26
CA CYS A 88 -4.61 -5.18 4.04
C CYS A 88 -3.67 -6.02 4.90
N GLU A 89 -2.97 -6.97 4.28
CA GLU A 89 -1.96 -7.78 4.96
C GLU A 89 -0.81 -6.90 5.47
N ILE A 90 -0.33 -7.19 6.68
CA ILE A 90 0.81 -6.50 7.32
C ILE A 90 1.90 -7.47 7.79
N CYS A 91 1.66 -8.77 7.66
CA CYS A 91 2.59 -9.84 8.02
C CYS A 91 2.34 -11.06 7.15
N GLU A 92 3.40 -11.62 6.59
CA GLU A 92 3.32 -12.86 5.81
C GLU A 92 3.21 -14.07 6.73
N ASP A 93 2.58 -15.14 6.24
CA ASP A 93 2.48 -16.46 6.88
C ASP A 93 1.74 -16.47 8.24
N GLY A 94 1.04 -15.39 8.62
CA GLY A 94 0.21 -15.36 9.82
C GLY A 94 0.12 -14.00 10.49
N ALA A 95 -0.17 -14.00 11.79
CA ALA A 95 -0.19 -12.79 12.60
C ALA A 95 1.21 -12.37 13.05
N ILE A 96 1.42 -11.07 13.28
CA ILE A 96 2.69 -10.57 13.82
C ILE A 96 3.00 -11.25 15.15
N PHE A 97 4.19 -11.84 15.26
CA PHE A 97 4.69 -12.37 16.53
C PHE A 97 4.95 -11.21 17.52
N LEU A 98 4.29 -11.29 18.68
CA LEU A 98 4.39 -10.31 19.76
C LEU A 98 4.81 -11.02 21.06
N ASN A 99 5.85 -10.51 21.71
CA ASN A 99 6.16 -10.84 23.10
C ASN A 99 5.24 -10.09 24.08
N GLU A 100 5.31 -10.42 25.37
CA GLU A 100 4.45 -9.89 26.43
C GLU A 100 4.37 -8.35 26.50
N LYS A 101 5.41 -7.64 26.04
CA LYS A 101 5.48 -6.17 26.04
C LYS A 101 5.48 -5.54 24.65
N ASP A 102 5.40 -6.35 23.60
CA ASP A 102 5.36 -5.84 22.24
C ASP A 102 3.96 -5.31 21.94
N VAL A 103 3.86 -4.21 21.19
CA VAL A 103 2.58 -3.59 20.84
C VAL A 103 2.60 -3.10 19.40
N ILE A 104 1.54 -3.38 18.66
CA ILE A 104 1.33 -2.81 17.34
C ILE A 104 0.65 -1.45 17.54
N LYS A 105 1.28 -0.39 17.03
CA LYS A 105 0.78 0.97 17.08
C LYS A 105 0.27 1.37 15.71
N ILE A 106 -0.99 1.78 15.65
CA ILE A 106 -1.64 2.21 14.41
C ILE A 106 -2.19 3.61 14.60
N GLN A 107 -2.01 4.47 13.62
CA GLN A 107 -2.59 5.80 13.62
C GLN A 107 -3.07 6.22 12.23
N LEU A 108 -4.26 6.80 12.16
CA LEU A 108 -4.77 7.50 10.99
C LEU A 108 -4.71 9.01 11.18
N THR A 109 -4.39 9.73 10.11
CA THR A 109 -4.41 11.21 10.07
C THR A 109 -4.94 11.70 8.73
N GLY A 110 -5.27 12.99 8.63
CA GLY A 110 -5.81 13.60 7.41
C GLY A 110 -7.22 13.10 7.07
N LEU A 111 -7.97 12.63 8.07
CA LEU A 111 -9.34 12.16 7.92
C LEU A 111 -10.28 13.31 7.57
N LYS A 112 -11.25 13.05 6.71
CA LYS A 112 -12.32 14.01 6.37
C LYS A 112 -13.46 13.84 7.36
N THR A 113 -13.92 14.95 7.95
CA THR A 113 -14.87 14.91 9.07
C THR A 113 -16.26 14.39 8.70
N ASP A 114 -16.63 14.50 7.41
CA ASP A 114 -17.94 14.07 6.92
C ASP A 114 -17.94 12.59 6.47
N GLU A 115 -16.78 11.92 6.56
CA GLU A 115 -16.60 10.54 6.11
C GLU A 115 -16.43 9.58 7.30
N THR A 116 -16.83 8.34 7.09
CA THR A 116 -16.71 7.26 8.06
C THR A 116 -15.50 6.40 7.72
N TYR A 117 -14.71 6.06 8.75
CA TYR A 117 -13.56 5.18 8.69
C TYR A 117 -13.69 4.14 9.80
N VAL A 118 -13.52 2.87 9.44
CA VAL A 118 -13.50 1.74 10.38
C VAL A 118 -12.23 0.94 10.15
N LEU A 119 -11.52 0.65 11.23
CA LEU A 119 -10.36 -0.23 11.24
C LEU A 119 -10.65 -1.45 12.10
N ASN A 120 -10.48 -2.64 11.53
CA ASN A 120 -10.51 -3.89 12.28
C ASN A 120 -9.19 -4.64 12.13
N GLY A 121 -8.72 -5.29 13.19
CA GLY A 121 -7.62 -6.27 13.11
C GLY A 121 -8.15 -7.69 12.91
N ILE A 122 -7.48 -8.48 12.06
CA ILE A 122 -7.74 -9.91 11.87
C ILE A 122 -6.72 -10.71 12.69
N GLU A 123 -7.22 -11.42 13.71
CA GLU A 123 -6.42 -12.36 14.49
C GLU A 123 -6.21 -13.65 13.67
N MET A 124 -5.01 -14.22 13.74
CA MET A 124 -4.68 -15.48 13.07
C MET A 124 -4.09 -16.47 14.07
N PRO A 125 -4.32 -17.79 13.87
CA PRO A 125 -3.87 -18.81 14.82
C PRO A 125 -2.36 -19.08 14.76
N GLN A 126 -1.72 -18.76 13.63
CA GLN A 126 -0.28 -18.87 13.43
C GLN A 126 0.35 -17.48 13.56
N THR A 127 1.55 -17.42 14.11
CA THR A 127 2.32 -16.18 14.20
C THR A 127 3.59 -16.26 13.36
N SER A 128 4.09 -15.10 12.92
CA SER A 128 5.21 -14.96 12.03
C SER A 128 6.06 -13.74 12.40
N GLU A 129 7.36 -13.82 12.11
CA GLU A 129 8.29 -12.69 12.26
C GLU A 129 8.40 -11.87 10.97
N LYS A 130 7.75 -12.31 9.89
CA LYS A 130 7.82 -11.75 8.54
C LYS A 130 6.90 -10.54 8.35
N THR A 131 7.22 -9.43 9.02
CA THR A 131 6.46 -8.20 8.90
C THR A 131 6.76 -7.48 7.59
N LEU A 132 5.73 -7.12 6.83
CA LEU A 132 5.89 -6.33 5.60
C LEU A 132 6.46 -4.94 5.92
N SER A 133 7.21 -4.37 4.98
CA SER A 133 7.69 -2.99 5.08
C SER A 133 7.44 -2.20 3.80
N PHE A 134 7.05 -0.94 3.92
CA PHE A 134 6.72 -0.06 2.80
C PHE A 134 7.65 1.16 2.78
N GLU A 135 8.24 1.44 1.62
CA GLU A 135 9.12 2.58 1.40
C GLU A 135 8.63 3.44 0.23
N ASN A 136 8.65 4.76 0.39
CA ASN A 136 8.42 5.67 -0.71
C ASN A 136 9.76 6.21 -1.24
N LYS A 137 10.04 5.95 -2.51
CA LYS A 137 11.14 6.57 -3.25
C LYS A 137 10.54 7.56 -4.25
N SER A 138 11.18 8.71 -4.43
CA SER A 138 10.67 9.74 -5.34
C SER A 138 11.73 10.27 -6.29
N MET A 139 11.25 10.74 -7.44
CA MET A 139 12.01 11.45 -8.45
C MET A 139 11.56 12.91 -8.49
N ALA A 140 12.48 13.82 -8.23
CA ALA A 140 12.21 15.26 -8.17
C ALA A 140 11.82 15.83 -9.55
N SER A 141 11.21 17.01 -9.56
CA SER A 141 10.65 17.61 -10.78
C SER A 141 11.71 17.96 -11.84
N ASP A 142 12.94 18.25 -11.42
CA ASP A 142 14.09 18.60 -12.23
C ASP A 142 14.90 17.39 -12.74
N GLU A 143 14.81 16.25 -12.05
CA GLU A 143 15.40 14.98 -12.48
C GLU A 143 14.72 14.49 -13.77
N LYS A 144 15.52 14.06 -14.75
CA LYS A 144 15.05 13.44 -16.01
C LYS A 144 15.23 11.93 -16.05
N ASN A 145 16.21 11.44 -15.30
CA ASN A 145 16.51 10.02 -15.17
C ASN A 145 16.88 9.70 -13.72
N LYS A 146 16.41 8.57 -13.19
CA LYS A 146 16.77 8.08 -11.86
C LYS A 146 16.70 6.56 -11.82
N VAL A 147 17.72 5.95 -11.22
CA VAL A 147 17.76 4.52 -10.92
C VAL A 147 17.38 4.33 -9.46
N PHE A 148 16.39 3.48 -9.22
CA PHE A 148 15.96 3.03 -7.90
C PHE A 148 16.48 1.63 -7.67
N ASP A 149 17.27 1.46 -6.61
CA ASP A 149 17.56 0.13 -6.08
C ASP A 149 16.32 -0.38 -5.34
N ILE A 150 15.84 -1.53 -5.79
CA ILE A 150 14.61 -2.19 -5.33
C ILE A 150 14.88 -3.66 -5.03
N TYR A 151 16.15 -4.05 -4.88
CA TYR A 151 16.50 -5.40 -4.48
C TYR A 151 15.79 -5.75 -3.16
N HIS A 152 15.20 -6.96 -3.09
CA HIS A 152 14.31 -7.42 -2.01
C HIS A 152 12.90 -6.80 -1.95
N CYS A 153 12.52 -5.98 -2.93
CA CYS A 153 11.12 -5.59 -3.09
C CYS A 153 10.40 -6.57 -4.03
N ASP A 154 9.17 -6.91 -3.70
CA ASP A 154 8.34 -7.83 -4.47
C ASP A 154 7.28 -7.10 -5.31
N LEU A 155 6.90 -5.90 -4.88
CA LEU A 155 5.88 -5.08 -5.52
C LEU A 155 6.28 -3.60 -5.51
N ALA A 156 6.00 -2.91 -6.61
CA ALA A 156 6.07 -1.47 -6.71
C ALA A 156 4.72 -0.86 -7.09
N LEU A 157 4.48 0.34 -6.57
CA LEU A 157 3.39 1.21 -6.95
C LEU A 157 3.98 2.47 -7.60
N LEU A 158 3.90 2.53 -8.92
CA LEU A 158 4.41 3.63 -9.74
C LEU A 158 3.29 4.60 -10.09
N ASP A 159 3.55 5.91 -10.01
CA ASP A 159 2.63 6.92 -10.53
C ASP A 159 2.34 6.70 -12.03
N ASN A 160 1.05 6.60 -12.40
CA ASN A 160 0.61 6.45 -13.78
C ASN A 160 0.59 7.80 -14.51
N SER A 161 1.78 8.40 -14.70
CA SER A 161 1.92 9.72 -15.32
C SER A 161 2.33 9.63 -16.79
N ASN A 162 1.65 10.38 -17.65
CA ASN A 162 2.03 10.52 -19.07
C ASN A 162 3.37 11.26 -19.28
N THR A 163 3.97 11.82 -18.22
CA THR A 163 5.33 12.39 -18.29
C THR A 163 6.42 11.33 -18.26
N ILE A 164 6.11 10.09 -17.88
CA ILE A 164 7.05 8.97 -17.90
C ILE A 164 7.20 8.52 -19.36
N GLU A 165 8.42 8.58 -19.86
CA GLU A 165 8.74 8.25 -21.24
C GLU A 165 9.15 6.77 -21.39
N GLU A 166 9.86 6.24 -20.40
CA GLU A 166 10.42 4.90 -20.42
C GLU A 166 10.68 4.42 -18.99
N VAL A 167 10.47 3.12 -18.77
CA VAL A 167 10.84 2.44 -17.53
C VAL A 167 11.67 1.23 -17.89
N SER A 168 12.85 1.09 -17.29
CA SER A 168 13.75 -0.04 -17.54
C SER A 168 13.90 -0.88 -16.29
N TYR A 169 13.74 -2.20 -16.42
CA TYR A 169 14.00 -3.16 -15.36
C TYR A 169 15.35 -3.81 -15.61
N THR A 170 16.23 -3.75 -14.61
CA THR A 170 17.45 -4.56 -14.60
C THR A 170 17.19 -5.77 -13.72
N TYR A 171 17.23 -6.97 -14.31
CA TYR A 171 17.00 -8.23 -13.61
C TYR A 171 18.28 -8.75 -12.94
N LEU A 172 18.12 -9.73 -12.04
CA LEU A 172 19.25 -10.36 -11.31
C LEU A 172 20.26 -11.07 -12.21
N ASN A 173 19.86 -11.44 -13.42
CA ASN A 173 20.74 -12.01 -14.46
C ASN A 173 21.37 -10.94 -15.36
N ASP A 174 21.37 -9.68 -14.93
CA ASP A 174 21.89 -8.50 -15.66
C ASP A 174 21.18 -8.16 -16.98
N VAL A 175 20.09 -8.86 -17.31
CA VAL A 175 19.25 -8.50 -18.47
C VAL A 175 18.50 -7.21 -18.17
N VAL A 176 18.54 -6.29 -19.12
CA VAL A 176 17.77 -5.04 -19.07
C VAL A 176 16.60 -5.14 -20.05
N VAL A 177 15.38 -4.97 -19.54
CA VAL A 177 14.16 -4.91 -20.36
C VAL A 177 13.56 -3.52 -20.21
N ARG A 178 13.17 -2.92 -21.33
CA ARG A 178 12.56 -1.59 -21.37
C ARG A 178 11.10 -1.71 -21.71
N TYR A 179 10.29 -0.92 -21.01
CA TYR A 179 8.86 -0.89 -21.17
C TYR A 179 8.41 0.55 -21.45
N THR A 180 7.43 0.64 -22.35
CA THR A 180 6.54 1.77 -22.42
C THR A 180 5.55 1.74 -21.25
N LEU A 181 5.00 2.89 -20.91
CA LEU A 181 3.95 2.96 -19.88
C LEU A 181 2.68 2.18 -20.29
N HIS A 182 2.43 2.03 -21.60
CA HIS A 182 1.31 1.20 -22.08
C HIS A 182 1.52 -0.28 -21.75
N GLU A 183 2.72 -0.82 -21.99
CA GLU A 183 3.05 -2.20 -21.63
C GLU A 183 2.94 -2.42 -20.12
N LEU A 184 3.46 -1.50 -19.30
CA LEU A 184 3.33 -1.59 -17.85
C LEU A 184 1.86 -1.54 -17.37
N ARG A 185 1.01 -0.73 -18.00
CA ARG A 185 -0.43 -0.71 -17.71
C ARG A 185 -1.09 -2.06 -18.00
N VAL A 186 -0.71 -2.73 -19.09
CA VAL A 186 -1.26 -4.04 -19.43
C VAL A 186 -0.74 -5.10 -18.46
N LEU A 187 0.57 -5.10 -18.16
CA LEU A 187 1.18 -6.02 -17.22
C LEU A 187 0.55 -5.93 -15.83
N SER A 188 0.39 -4.71 -15.31
CA SER A 188 -0.25 -4.44 -14.02
C SER A 188 -1.62 -5.12 -13.89
N ARG A 189 -2.45 -4.99 -14.93
CA ARG A 189 -3.84 -5.52 -14.96
C ARG A 189 -3.91 -7.01 -15.30
N SER A 190 -2.85 -7.57 -15.87
CA SER A 190 -2.81 -8.98 -16.27
C SER A 190 -2.61 -9.92 -15.09
N VAL A 191 -1.92 -9.45 -14.04
CA VAL A 191 -1.70 -10.20 -12.81
C VAL A 191 -2.95 -10.18 -11.95
N ASP A 192 -3.53 -8.99 -11.79
CA ASP A 192 -4.74 -8.78 -10.99
C ASP A 192 -5.85 -8.11 -11.84
N PRO A 193 -6.68 -8.92 -12.52
CA PRO A 193 -7.70 -8.39 -13.42
C PRO A 193 -8.92 -7.80 -12.69
N VAL A 194 -9.05 -7.99 -11.37
CA VAL A 194 -10.18 -7.54 -10.55
C VAL A 194 -9.65 -6.83 -9.31
N ALA A 195 -9.18 -5.60 -9.49
CA ALA A 195 -8.59 -4.82 -8.40
C ALA A 195 -9.65 -4.18 -7.48
N TYR A 196 -10.80 -3.75 -8.04
CA TYR A 196 -11.83 -3.03 -7.27
C TYR A 196 -13.24 -3.28 -7.79
N VAL A 197 -14.13 -3.73 -6.91
CA VAL A 197 -15.57 -3.80 -7.14
C VAL A 197 -16.26 -2.64 -6.42
N LYS A 198 -16.80 -1.71 -7.20
CA LYS A 198 -17.47 -0.50 -6.69
C LYS A 198 -18.89 -0.79 -6.21
N GLN A 199 -19.40 0.09 -5.35
CA GLN A 199 -20.77 0.02 -4.82
C GLN A 199 -21.85 0.10 -5.92
N ASP A 200 -21.55 0.74 -7.06
CA ASP A 200 -22.42 0.83 -8.24
C ASP A 200 -22.38 -0.44 -9.12
N GLY A 201 -21.63 -1.47 -8.72
CA GLY A 201 -21.47 -2.72 -9.45
C GLY A 201 -20.41 -2.68 -10.56
N MET A 202 -19.73 -1.54 -10.76
CA MET A 202 -18.61 -1.47 -11.72
C MET A 202 -17.39 -2.21 -11.19
N VAL A 203 -16.76 -2.99 -12.07
CA VAL A 203 -15.48 -3.66 -11.79
C VAL A 203 -14.36 -2.91 -12.49
N LYS A 204 -13.29 -2.59 -11.75
CA LYS A 204 -12.06 -2.02 -12.27
C LYS A 204 -10.92 -3.03 -12.18
N SER A 205 -10.17 -3.17 -13.27
CA SER A 205 -8.97 -4.02 -13.35
C SER A 205 -7.69 -3.31 -12.90
N GLY A 206 -7.79 -2.14 -12.28
CA GLY A 206 -6.65 -1.37 -11.78
C GLY A 206 -7.03 0.05 -11.41
N PHE A 207 -6.06 0.78 -10.86
CA PHE A 207 -6.26 2.14 -10.33
C PHE A 207 -5.83 3.20 -11.35
N GLY A 208 -6.60 4.29 -11.49
CA GLY A 208 -6.33 5.28 -12.54
C GLY A 208 -4.98 5.98 -12.38
N ALA A 209 -4.61 6.33 -11.15
CA ALA A 209 -3.44 7.15 -10.83
C ALA A 209 -2.15 6.35 -10.58
N LYS A 210 -2.24 5.02 -10.43
CA LYS A 210 -1.12 4.19 -9.99
C LYS A 210 -1.07 2.87 -10.77
N LEU A 211 0.14 2.37 -10.98
CA LEU A 211 0.40 1.05 -11.56
C LEU A 211 1.00 0.16 -10.48
N GLN A 212 0.38 -1.00 -10.23
CA GLN A 212 0.94 -2.06 -9.39
C GLN A 212 1.81 -2.96 -10.26
N LEU A 213 3.09 -3.08 -9.93
CA LEU A 213 4.09 -3.70 -10.78
C LEU A 213 4.86 -4.77 -9.98
N PRO A 214 4.73 -6.06 -10.32
CA PRO A 214 5.51 -7.11 -9.65
C PRO A 214 7.00 -6.93 -9.97
N LEU A 215 7.83 -7.14 -8.96
CA LEU A 215 9.28 -6.93 -9.02
C LEU A 215 10.09 -8.24 -8.89
N PHE A 216 9.44 -9.40 -9.08
CA PHE A 216 10.11 -10.69 -8.99
C PHE A 216 11.35 -10.76 -9.89
N GLY A 217 12.51 -10.99 -9.26
CA GLY A 217 13.80 -11.08 -9.95
C GLY A 217 14.33 -9.75 -10.51
N VAL A 218 13.73 -8.61 -10.14
CA VAL A 218 14.19 -7.27 -10.55
C VAL A 218 15.14 -6.71 -9.48
N ARG A 219 16.31 -6.26 -9.91
CA ARG A 219 17.34 -5.64 -9.06
C ARG A 219 17.15 -4.13 -8.97
N SER A 220 16.86 -3.48 -10.08
CA SER A 220 16.65 -2.04 -10.12
C SER A 220 15.65 -1.62 -11.19
N VAL A 221 15.00 -0.49 -10.91
CA VAL A 221 14.08 0.18 -11.84
C VAL A 221 14.66 1.54 -12.19
N GLU A 222 14.85 1.79 -13.47
CA GLU A 222 15.22 3.10 -14.01
C GLU A 222 14.00 3.77 -14.61
N ILE A 223 13.76 5.04 -14.27
CA ILE A 223 12.64 5.83 -14.79
C ILE A 223 13.18 7.05 -15.53
N ARG A 224 12.79 7.18 -16.80
CA ARG A 224 12.99 8.41 -17.58
C ARG A 224 11.69 9.19 -17.69
N LYS A 225 11.73 10.49 -17.41
CA LYS A 225 10.57 11.39 -17.49
C LYS A 225 10.92 12.77 -18.07
N ALA A 226 9.87 13.43 -18.57
CA ALA A 226 9.91 14.87 -18.80
C ALA A 226 10.05 15.65 -17.48
N GLN A 227 10.68 16.82 -17.54
CA GLN A 227 10.79 17.72 -16.39
C GLN A 227 9.43 18.32 -16.01
N GLY A 228 9.33 18.77 -14.75
CA GLY A 228 8.17 19.50 -14.23
C GLY A 228 7.19 18.66 -13.42
N SER A 229 7.32 17.34 -13.41
CA SER A 229 6.50 16.44 -12.58
C SER A 229 7.36 15.65 -11.59
N ILE A 230 6.89 15.52 -10.35
CA ILE A 230 7.41 14.54 -9.39
C ILE A 230 6.81 13.18 -9.75
N VAL A 231 7.62 12.13 -9.69
CA VAL A 231 7.16 10.74 -9.88
C VAL A 231 7.54 9.95 -8.64
N ASN A 232 6.58 9.27 -8.05
CA ASN A 232 6.78 8.41 -6.89
C ASN A 232 6.80 6.94 -7.31
N LEU A 233 7.66 6.18 -6.64
CA LEU A 233 7.79 4.75 -6.68
C LEU A 233 7.74 4.25 -5.24
N LEU A 234 6.58 3.78 -4.82
CA LEU A 234 6.45 3.15 -3.51
C LEU A 234 6.72 1.66 -3.67
N THR A 235 7.41 1.05 -2.73
CA THR A 235 7.78 -0.36 -2.79
C THR A 235 7.31 -1.08 -1.53
N ARG A 236 6.84 -2.31 -1.72
CA ARG A 236 6.69 -3.31 -0.65
C ARG A 236 7.96 -4.16 -0.63
N LEU A 237 8.49 -4.35 0.57
CA LEU A 237 9.58 -5.25 0.87
C LEU A 237 8.96 -6.51 1.48
N GLU A 238 9.19 -7.65 0.81
CA GLU A 238 8.96 -8.97 1.43
C GLU A 238 9.93 -9.13 2.61
N ALA A 239 9.49 -9.89 3.62
CA ALA A 239 10.20 -10.02 4.88
C ALA A 239 11.21 -11.19 4.93
#